data_AF-A0A3D8RUZ6-F1
#
_entry.id   AF-A0A3D8RUZ6-F1
#
_cell.length_a   1.000
_cell.length_b   1.000
_cell.length_c   1.000
_cell.angle_alpha   90.00
_cell.angle_beta   90.00
_cell.angle_gamma   90.00
#
_symmetry.space_group_name_H-M   'P 1'
#
loop_
_entity.id
_entity.type
_entity.pdbx_description
1 polymer ?
#
loop_
_entity_poly.entity_id
_entity_poly.type
_entity_poly.pdbx_seq_one_letter_code
_entity_poly.pdbx_strand_id
1 'polypeptide(L)'
;MMGSEQVELLPVGTGNRTTLAPKTLKPITPKKRTLLTTLFILGSVGMTTLWLVTILMILLEPAPIADGPFANPCPQLTAFTVTLSFGSMSYNDAKLIDAIWNLGIGRGVQALAGWMSYKIFGMAMLRIMQQDQITIDLYAAISFRTLSILTIPKVVLAAISRCSWRGRMLFIWIIISSIYILAMPTLLDLMTGYITKQSAMVPSSNGGLVPLQTVNYSSSQFFSSHGWIYGPSGVTCVPESEYQWGFSLGWTIAVLGTLMVWSWGMFGLWFDAQKNGLFWQMGRRSGLYRNILDVANALEDALGPDTCAYNDDELTTAVEKLEPVGFEAVANGTTGFIALRHDPVGCSALRSSGVEYKRRE
;
A
#
# COMPACT_ATOMS: atom_id res chain seq x y z
N MET A 1 -5.22 37.01 -58.39
CA MET A 1 -5.08 35.55 -58.65
C MET A 1 -3.78 35.11 -57.99
N MET A 2 -3.83 34.74 -56.71
CA MET A 2 -2.70 34.12 -56.01
C MET A 2 -2.86 32.62 -56.14
N GLY A 3 -1.87 31.97 -56.74
CA GLY A 3 -1.87 30.54 -57.02
C GLY A 3 -1.83 29.72 -55.74
N SER A 4 -2.64 28.67 -55.70
CA SER A 4 -2.63 27.63 -54.68
C SER A 4 -1.29 26.88 -54.74
N GLU A 5 -0.47 27.05 -53.71
CA GLU A 5 0.74 26.26 -53.51
C GLU A 5 0.30 24.86 -53.05
N GLN A 6 0.35 23.88 -53.97
CA GLN A 6 0.09 22.48 -53.63
C GLN A 6 1.35 21.89 -53.00
N VAL A 7 1.26 21.57 -51.71
CA VAL A 7 2.29 20.82 -51.00
C VAL A 7 2.20 19.36 -51.47
N GLU A 8 3.13 18.98 -52.33
CA GLU A 8 3.29 17.61 -52.83
C GLU A 8 3.85 16.73 -51.70
N LEU A 9 2.98 15.87 -51.13
CA LEU A 9 3.36 14.89 -50.12
C LEU A 9 4.24 13.82 -50.79
N LEU A 10 5.53 13.79 -50.42
CA LEU A 10 6.46 12.76 -50.87
C LEU A 10 5.95 11.35 -50.50
N PRO A 11 6.09 10.36 -51.40
CA PRO A 11 5.69 8.99 -51.11
C PRO A 11 6.53 8.45 -49.94
N VAL A 12 5.85 7.96 -48.91
CA VAL A 12 6.46 7.29 -47.76
C VAL A 12 7.26 6.10 -48.28
N GLY A 13 8.59 6.19 -48.19
CA GLY A 13 9.51 5.17 -48.66
C GLY A 13 9.18 3.80 -48.07
N THR A 14 9.11 2.79 -48.93
CA THR A 14 8.99 1.37 -48.59
C THR A 14 10.30 0.86 -47.98
N GLY A 15 10.67 1.39 -46.81
CA GLY A 15 11.73 0.83 -46.00
C GLY A 15 11.26 -0.48 -45.40
N ASN A 16 12.09 -1.53 -45.48
CA ASN A 16 11.88 -2.82 -44.83
C ASN A 16 11.57 -2.62 -43.34
N ARG A 17 10.28 -2.55 -43.00
CA ARG A 17 9.83 -2.52 -41.60
C ARG A 17 10.20 -3.86 -40.99
N THR A 18 11.10 -3.84 -40.01
CA THR A 18 11.36 -4.99 -39.15
C THR A 18 10.08 -5.32 -38.38
N THR A 19 9.38 -6.37 -38.82
CA THR A 19 8.18 -6.86 -38.17
C THR A 19 8.56 -7.72 -36.95
N LEU A 20 8.02 -7.38 -35.79
CA LEU A 20 8.18 -8.23 -34.61
C LEU A 20 7.38 -9.52 -34.81
N ALA A 21 8.01 -10.67 -34.55
CA ALA A 21 7.35 -11.96 -34.68
C ALA A 21 6.15 -12.06 -33.72
N PRO A 22 5.01 -12.63 -34.16
CA PRO A 22 3.84 -12.80 -33.31
C PRO A 22 4.17 -13.72 -32.14
N LYS A 23 3.85 -13.28 -30.92
CA LYS A 23 3.99 -14.11 -29.72
C LYS A 23 2.74 -14.94 -29.50
N THR A 24 2.92 -16.25 -29.30
CA THR A 24 1.84 -17.15 -28.88
C THR A 24 1.57 -16.98 -27.38
N LEU A 25 0.34 -16.59 -27.06
CA LEU A 25 -0.11 -16.46 -25.68
C LEU A 25 -0.49 -17.85 -25.16
N LYS A 26 0.14 -18.30 -24.07
CA LYS A 26 -0.18 -19.59 -23.44
C LYS A 26 -1.19 -19.39 -22.31
N PRO A 27 -2.41 -19.96 -22.38
CA PRO A 27 -3.35 -19.89 -21.28
C PRO A 27 -2.82 -20.64 -20.06
N ILE A 28 -3.25 -20.21 -18.85
CA ILE A 28 -2.91 -20.92 -17.62
C ILE A 28 -3.60 -22.28 -17.61
N THR A 29 -2.82 -23.33 -17.40
CA THR A 29 -3.34 -24.70 -17.27
C THR A 29 -4.17 -24.85 -16.00
N PRO A 30 -5.22 -25.69 -16.00
CA PRO A 30 -6.09 -25.90 -14.83
C PRO A 30 -5.29 -26.33 -13.58
N LYS A 31 -4.24 -27.13 -13.76
CA LYS A 31 -3.31 -27.55 -12.68
C LYS A 31 -2.65 -26.35 -11.97
N LYS A 32 -2.27 -25.32 -12.73
CA LYS A 32 -1.65 -24.09 -12.19
C LYS A 32 -2.67 -23.21 -11.46
N ARG A 33 -3.95 -23.26 -11.85
CA ARG A 33 -5.04 -22.54 -11.17
C ARG A 33 -5.38 -23.16 -9.81
N THR A 34 -5.40 -24.49 -9.72
CA THR A 34 -5.58 -25.21 -8.45
C THR A 34 -4.39 -24.94 -7.52
N LEU A 35 -3.16 -25.05 -8.02
CA LEU A 35 -1.94 -24.73 -7.26
C LEU A 35 -1.96 -23.31 -6.68
N LEU A 36 -2.32 -22.30 -7.49
CA LEU A 36 -2.41 -20.91 -7.03
C LEU A 36 -3.44 -20.74 -5.91
N THR A 37 -4.57 -21.44 -6.00
CA THR A 37 -5.62 -21.39 -4.97
C THR A 37 -5.16 -22.07 -3.67
N THR A 38 -4.46 -23.21 -3.77
CA THR A 38 -3.86 -23.88 -2.61
C THR A 38 -2.81 -23.00 -1.93
N LEU A 39 -1.93 -22.37 -2.71
CA LEU A 39 -0.93 -21.41 -2.20
C LEU A 39 -1.59 -20.21 -1.52
N PHE A 40 -2.72 -19.73 -2.04
CA PHE A 40 -3.47 -18.65 -1.42
C PHE A 40 -4.04 -19.05 -0.06
N ILE A 41 -4.65 -20.22 0.05
CA ILE A 41 -5.19 -20.71 1.32
C ILE A 41 -4.06 -20.91 2.33
N LEU A 42 -2.97 -21.57 1.92
CA LEU A 42 -1.83 -21.81 2.80
C LEU A 42 -1.17 -20.49 3.25
N GLY A 43 -0.97 -19.54 2.32
CA GLY A 43 -0.42 -18.23 2.62
C GLY A 43 -1.34 -17.40 3.52
N SER A 44 -2.65 -17.46 3.29
CA SER A 44 -3.66 -16.79 4.13
C SER A 44 -3.61 -17.33 5.56
N VAL A 45 -3.65 -18.65 5.73
CA VAL A 45 -3.59 -19.31 7.04
C VAL A 45 -2.28 -18.97 7.73
N GLY A 46 -1.13 -19.10 7.05
CA GLY A 46 0.17 -18.76 7.60
C GLY A 46 0.24 -17.30 8.06
N MET A 47 -0.26 -16.38 7.25
CA MET A 47 -0.29 -14.95 7.59
C MET A 47 -1.19 -14.70 8.82
N THR A 48 -2.41 -15.23 8.87
CA THR A 48 -3.25 -15.10 10.08
C THR A 48 -2.62 -15.69 11.32
N THR A 49 -2.00 -16.87 11.22
CA THR A 49 -1.38 -17.51 12.39
C THR A 49 -0.22 -16.67 12.91
N LEU A 50 0.64 -16.16 12.01
CA LEU A 50 1.75 -15.27 12.40
C LEU A 50 1.24 -14.01 13.11
N TRP A 51 0.20 -13.36 12.56
CA TRP A 51 -0.37 -12.17 13.17
C TRP A 51 -1.06 -12.45 14.51
N LEU A 52 -1.85 -13.52 14.60
CA LEU A 52 -2.51 -13.90 15.85
C LEU A 52 -1.52 -14.29 16.93
N VAL A 53 -0.46 -15.03 16.60
CA VAL A 53 0.61 -15.37 17.55
C VAL A 53 1.31 -14.10 18.01
N THR A 54 1.61 -13.16 17.11
CA THR A 54 2.28 -11.90 17.48
C THR A 54 1.41 -11.07 18.41
N ILE A 55 0.13 -10.90 18.09
CA ILE A 55 -0.83 -10.19 18.95
C ILE A 55 -0.99 -10.91 20.28
N LEU A 56 -1.09 -12.24 20.27
CA LEU A 56 -1.21 -13.03 21.48
C LEU A 56 0.03 -12.90 22.36
N MET A 57 1.24 -12.92 21.80
CA MET A 57 2.48 -12.71 22.57
C MET A 57 2.49 -11.34 23.26
N ILE A 58 2.06 -10.30 22.55
CA ILE A 58 1.97 -8.93 23.11
C ILE A 58 0.89 -8.83 24.19
N LEU A 59 -0.25 -9.53 24.03
CA LEU A 59 -1.33 -9.54 25.01
C LEU A 59 -1.05 -10.44 26.22
N LEU A 60 -0.27 -11.50 26.04
CA LEU A 60 0.16 -12.42 27.08
C LEU A 60 1.41 -11.93 27.81
N GLU A 61 2.04 -10.86 27.35
CA GLU A 61 3.14 -10.22 28.06
C GLU A 61 2.62 -9.85 29.45
N PRO A 62 3.10 -10.53 30.52
CA PRO A 62 2.55 -10.33 31.83
C PRO A 62 2.74 -8.87 32.17
N ALA A 63 1.64 -8.18 32.53
CA ALA A 63 1.75 -6.92 33.26
C ALA A 63 2.81 -7.18 34.34
N PRO A 64 3.89 -6.38 34.42
CA PRO A 64 5.02 -6.69 35.27
C PRO A 64 4.48 -7.05 36.65
N ILE A 65 4.63 -8.33 37.01
CA ILE A 65 4.13 -8.83 38.28
C ILE A 65 4.96 -8.06 39.30
N ALA A 66 4.28 -7.10 39.92
CA ALA A 66 4.84 -6.25 40.93
C ALA A 66 5.06 -7.13 42.16
N ASP A 67 6.27 -7.69 42.30
CA ASP A 67 6.68 -8.41 43.50
C ASP A 67 6.73 -7.40 44.67
N GLY A 68 5.59 -7.26 45.35
CA GLY A 68 5.43 -6.43 46.55
C GLY A 68 4.66 -5.11 46.33
N PRO A 69 4.22 -4.47 47.44
CA PRO A 69 3.37 -3.28 47.43
C PRO A 69 4.00 -2.02 46.79
N PHE A 70 5.26 -2.10 46.34
CA PHE A 70 6.04 -0.98 45.79
C PHE A 70 6.80 -1.32 44.50
N ALA A 71 6.48 -2.39 43.79
CA ALA A 71 7.31 -2.81 42.65
C ALA A 71 7.23 -1.91 41.39
N ASN A 72 6.30 -0.94 41.35
CA ASN A 72 6.41 0.20 40.43
C ASN A 72 5.76 1.46 41.04
N PRO A 73 6.50 2.25 41.85
CA PRO A 73 5.96 3.40 42.55
C PRO A 73 5.72 4.61 41.62
N CYS A 74 6.25 4.56 40.40
CA CYS A 74 6.12 5.59 39.38
C CYS A 74 5.55 5.02 38.06
N PRO A 75 4.30 4.50 38.08
CA PRO A 75 3.72 3.88 36.91
C PRO A 75 3.47 4.91 35.79
N GLN A 76 3.87 4.57 34.58
CA GLN A 76 3.54 5.35 33.39
C GLN A 76 2.08 5.06 33.00
N LEU A 77 1.18 6.03 33.20
CA LEU A 77 -0.25 5.77 33.35
C LEU A 77 -1.06 5.73 32.04
N THR A 78 -0.43 5.59 30.86
CA THR A 78 -1.19 5.59 29.60
C THR A 78 -0.77 4.50 28.62
N ALA A 79 -1.73 3.93 27.89
CA ALA A 79 -1.47 2.91 26.87
C ALA A 79 -0.63 3.43 25.67
N PHE A 80 -0.58 4.76 25.49
CA PHE A 80 0.11 5.43 24.38
C PHE A 80 1.47 6.02 24.76
N THR A 81 1.89 5.89 26.02
CA THR A 81 3.26 6.16 26.44
C THR A 81 4.14 4.94 26.21
N VAL A 82 5.47 5.11 26.29
CA VAL A 82 6.41 4.01 26.28
C VAL A 82 6.17 3.14 27.51
N THR A 83 5.64 1.94 27.28
CA THR A 83 5.29 0.97 28.33
C THR A 83 6.32 -0.14 28.45
N LEU A 84 7.01 -0.44 27.35
CA LEU A 84 8.07 -1.43 27.27
C LEU A 84 9.36 -0.69 26.95
N SER A 85 10.20 -0.42 27.94
CA SER A 85 11.43 0.36 27.80
C SER A 85 12.65 -0.45 28.21
N PHE A 86 13.79 -0.14 27.58
CA PHE A 86 15.02 -0.90 27.75
C PHE A 86 16.22 0.02 27.95
N GLY A 87 17.19 -0.51 28.69
CA GLY A 87 18.51 0.08 28.86
C GLY A 87 18.56 1.25 29.83
N SER A 88 19.77 1.80 29.92
CA SER A 88 20.09 3.06 30.57
C SER A 88 21.01 3.83 29.64
N MET A 89 20.60 5.00 29.20
CA MET A 89 21.30 5.72 28.14
C MET A 89 21.33 7.22 28.40
N SER A 90 22.32 7.90 27.83
CA SER A 90 22.33 9.37 27.80
C SER A 90 21.22 9.87 26.87
N TYR A 91 20.83 11.15 27.03
CA TYR A 91 19.87 11.80 26.13
C TYR A 91 20.29 11.68 24.66
N ASN A 92 21.58 11.86 24.38
CA ASN A 92 22.10 11.84 23.01
C ASN A 92 22.00 10.44 22.39
N ASP A 93 22.30 9.40 23.17
CA ASP A 93 22.22 8.02 22.68
C ASP A 93 20.77 7.60 22.43
N ALA A 94 19.85 7.96 23.34
CA ALA A 94 18.43 7.68 23.18
C ALA A 94 17.86 8.32 21.92
N LYS A 95 18.18 9.59 21.70
CA LYS A 95 17.76 10.34 20.51
C LYS A 95 18.37 9.78 19.23
N LEU A 96 19.62 9.31 19.29
CA LEU A 96 20.27 8.69 18.15
C LEU A 96 19.60 7.36 17.77
N ILE A 97 19.29 6.51 18.74
CA ILE A 97 18.58 5.24 18.52
C ILE A 97 17.23 5.50 17.86
N ASP A 98 16.47 6.46 18.40
CA ASP A 98 15.17 6.84 17.86
C ASP A 98 15.26 7.39 16.42
N ALA A 99 16.26 8.23 16.14
CA ALA A 99 16.52 8.72 14.80
C ALA A 99 16.90 7.60 13.81
N ILE A 100 17.70 6.62 14.25
CA ILE A 100 18.08 5.45 13.45
C ILE A 100 16.85 4.58 13.15
N TRP A 101 15.98 4.36 14.14
CA TRP A 101 14.73 3.62 13.96
C TRP A 101 13.86 4.29 12.90
N ASN A 102 13.64 5.60 13.02
CA ASN A 102 12.81 6.38 12.10
C ASN A 102 13.37 6.44 10.68
N LEU A 103 14.69 6.63 10.54
CA LEU A 103 15.33 6.72 9.23
C LEU A 103 15.48 5.35 8.59
N GLY A 104 16.02 4.37 9.32
CA GLY A 104 16.33 3.05 8.79
C GLY A 104 15.08 2.18 8.62
N ILE A 105 14.37 1.94 9.72
CA ILE A 105 13.22 1.05 9.73
C ILE A 105 11.99 1.77 9.17
N GLY A 106 11.71 2.99 9.65
CA GLY A 106 10.57 3.78 9.18
C GLY A 106 10.58 3.99 7.65
N ARG A 107 11.66 4.56 7.10
CA ARG A 107 11.76 4.79 5.65
C ARG A 107 12.04 3.52 4.86
N GLY A 108 12.78 2.56 5.42
CA GLY A 108 13.07 1.28 4.77
C GLY A 108 11.80 0.46 4.53
N VAL A 109 10.95 0.34 5.55
CA VAL A 109 9.64 -0.34 5.44
C VAL A 109 8.73 0.40 4.46
N GLN A 110 8.69 1.74 4.52
CA GLN A 110 7.92 2.55 3.56
C GLN A 110 8.38 2.31 2.11
N ALA A 111 9.69 2.29 1.84
CA ALA A 111 10.24 2.06 0.51
C ALA A 111 9.91 0.65 -0.01
N LEU A 112 10.04 -0.37 0.85
CA LEU A 112 9.69 -1.74 0.50
C LEU A 112 8.18 -1.87 0.21
N ALA A 113 7.32 -1.32 1.07
CA ALA A 113 5.89 -1.30 0.89
C ALA A 113 5.48 -0.57 -0.40
N GLY A 114 6.11 0.57 -0.70
CA GLY A 114 5.92 1.30 -1.96
C GLY A 114 6.31 0.48 -3.19
N TRP A 115 7.46 -0.21 -3.16
CA TRP A 115 7.90 -1.06 -4.26
C TRP A 115 6.95 -2.25 -4.51
N MET A 116 6.52 -2.94 -3.46
CA MET A 116 5.56 -4.04 -3.56
C MET A 116 4.21 -3.52 -4.11
N SER A 117 3.77 -2.37 -3.60
CA SER A 117 2.49 -1.78 -3.99
C SER A 117 2.48 -1.32 -5.42
N TYR A 118 3.58 -0.74 -5.92
CA TYR A 118 3.72 -0.41 -7.34
C TYR A 118 3.47 -1.63 -8.24
N LYS A 119 4.04 -2.80 -7.88
CA LYS A 119 3.83 -4.04 -8.64
C LYS A 119 2.37 -4.50 -8.56
N ILE A 120 1.79 -4.52 -7.36
CA ILE A 120 0.43 -5.03 -7.13
C ILE A 120 -0.63 -4.09 -7.72
N PHE A 121 -0.46 -2.79 -7.60
CA PHE A 121 -1.37 -1.80 -8.17
C PHE A 121 -1.36 -1.86 -9.69
N GLY A 122 -0.19 -2.03 -10.34
CA GLY A 122 -0.14 -2.25 -11.79
C GLY A 122 -0.93 -3.49 -12.24
N MET A 123 -0.86 -4.58 -11.46
CA MET A 123 -1.66 -5.79 -11.71
C MET A 123 -3.16 -5.54 -11.55
N ALA A 124 -3.55 -4.92 -10.43
CA ALA A 124 -4.95 -4.63 -10.11
C ALA A 124 -5.56 -3.66 -11.12
N MET A 125 -4.81 -2.64 -11.52
CA MET A 125 -5.24 -1.65 -12.48
C MET A 125 -5.52 -2.27 -13.86
N LEU A 126 -4.59 -3.08 -14.38
CA LEU A 126 -4.79 -3.81 -15.63
C LEU A 126 -6.02 -4.72 -15.59
N ARG A 127 -6.38 -5.21 -14.41
CA ARG A 127 -7.54 -6.06 -14.20
C ARG A 127 -8.84 -5.24 -14.13
N ILE A 128 -8.83 -4.06 -13.54
CA ILE A 128 -10.00 -3.17 -13.57
C ILE A 128 -10.29 -2.75 -15.02
N MET A 129 -9.26 -2.38 -15.78
CA MET A 129 -9.40 -2.05 -17.21
C MET A 129 -9.84 -3.23 -18.10
N GLN A 130 -9.69 -4.48 -17.63
CA GLN A 130 -10.23 -5.65 -18.33
C GLN A 130 -11.74 -5.79 -18.17
N GLN A 131 -12.25 -5.37 -17.02
CA GLN A 131 -13.62 -5.64 -16.61
C GLN A 131 -14.55 -4.46 -16.89
N ASP A 132 -14.03 -3.24 -16.72
CA ASP A 132 -14.79 -2.02 -16.86
C ASP A 132 -14.29 -1.24 -18.09
N GLN A 133 -15.22 -0.71 -18.89
CA GLN A 133 -14.89 0.22 -19.97
C GLN A 133 -14.54 1.59 -19.37
N ILE A 134 -13.53 2.24 -19.93
CA ILE A 134 -13.04 3.56 -19.48
C ILE A 134 -12.89 4.49 -20.68
N THR A 135 -13.05 5.80 -20.48
CA THR A 135 -12.84 6.77 -21.58
C THR A 135 -11.37 6.79 -22.00
N ILE A 136 -11.11 7.12 -23.27
CA ILE A 136 -9.73 7.27 -23.78
C ILE A 136 -8.96 8.30 -22.96
N ASP A 137 -9.61 9.41 -22.59
CA ASP A 137 -8.98 10.45 -21.76
C ASP A 137 -8.53 9.92 -20.41
N LEU A 138 -9.34 9.09 -19.76
CA LEU A 138 -8.99 8.49 -18.48
C LEU A 138 -7.84 7.49 -18.65
N TYR A 139 -7.87 6.67 -19.70
CA TYR A 139 -6.80 5.73 -20.01
C TYR A 139 -5.47 6.46 -20.29
N ALA A 140 -5.51 7.51 -21.12
CA ALA A 140 -4.36 8.32 -21.49
C ALA A 140 -3.84 9.14 -20.31
N ALA A 141 -4.73 9.71 -19.48
CA ALA A 141 -4.35 10.43 -18.27
C ALA A 141 -3.57 9.54 -17.31
N ILE A 142 -4.01 8.30 -17.08
CA ILE A 142 -3.29 7.41 -16.17
C ILE A 142 -2.03 6.81 -16.82
N SER A 143 -2.02 6.65 -18.15
CA SER A 143 -0.89 6.09 -18.88
C SER A 143 0.25 7.07 -19.14
N PHE A 144 -0.04 8.36 -19.31
CA PHE A 144 0.93 9.36 -19.78
C PHE A 144 1.04 10.61 -18.93
N ARG A 145 -0.03 11.05 -18.23
CA ARG A 145 0.05 12.28 -17.45
C ARG A 145 0.71 11.99 -16.11
N THR A 146 1.76 12.75 -15.78
CA THR A 146 2.15 12.96 -14.39
C THR A 146 1.01 13.68 -13.69
N LEU A 147 0.22 12.92 -12.92
CA LEU A 147 -0.95 13.44 -12.24
C LEU A 147 -0.55 14.60 -11.32
N SER A 148 -1.12 15.79 -11.56
CA SER A 148 -1.01 16.88 -10.59
C SER A 148 -1.80 16.53 -9.33
N ILE A 149 -1.26 16.85 -8.15
CA ILE A 149 -1.87 16.53 -6.84
C ILE A 149 -3.32 17.03 -6.78
N LEU A 150 -3.61 18.19 -7.39
CA LEU A 150 -4.94 18.80 -7.41
C LEU A 150 -5.91 18.11 -8.37
N THR A 151 -5.41 17.42 -9.40
CA THR A 151 -6.23 16.74 -10.41
C THR A 151 -6.51 15.28 -10.07
N ILE A 152 -5.67 14.65 -9.24
CA ILE A 152 -5.83 13.25 -8.81
C ILE A 152 -7.25 12.97 -8.28
N PRO A 153 -7.82 13.76 -7.35
CA PRO A 153 -9.12 13.44 -6.77
C PRO A 153 -10.24 13.44 -7.82
N LYS A 154 -10.22 14.40 -8.75
CA LYS A 154 -11.25 14.52 -9.80
C LYS A 154 -11.19 13.34 -10.76
N VAL A 155 -9.99 12.99 -11.22
CA VAL A 155 -9.77 11.84 -12.13
C VAL A 155 -10.13 10.53 -11.44
N VAL A 156 -9.76 10.37 -10.17
CA VAL A 156 -10.06 9.17 -9.38
C VAL A 156 -11.56 9.01 -9.14
N LEU A 157 -12.28 10.09 -8.77
CA LEU A 157 -13.73 10.03 -8.57
C LEU A 157 -14.48 9.72 -9.86
N ALA A 158 -14.02 10.29 -10.99
CA ALA A 158 -14.55 9.97 -12.31
C ALA A 158 -14.28 8.50 -12.69
N ALA A 159 -13.11 7.96 -12.35
CA ALA A 159 -12.81 6.54 -12.56
C ALA A 159 -13.71 5.63 -11.71
N ILE A 160 -13.86 5.94 -10.42
CA ILE A 160 -14.66 5.16 -9.48
C ILE A 160 -16.15 5.14 -9.89
N SER A 161 -16.71 6.26 -10.33
CA SER A 161 -18.14 6.32 -10.69
C SER A 161 -18.51 5.44 -11.89
N ARG A 162 -17.53 5.11 -12.74
CA ARG A 162 -17.70 4.30 -13.95
C ARG A 162 -17.38 2.81 -13.76
N CYS A 163 -16.70 2.45 -12.68
CA CYS A 163 -16.35 1.06 -12.41
C CYS A 163 -17.53 0.27 -11.83
N SER A 164 -17.56 -1.04 -12.08
CA SER A 164 -18.40 -1.98 -11.36
C SER A 164 -18.18 -1.88 -9.84
N TRP A 165 -19.14 -2.35 -9.02
CA TRP A 165 -18.99 -2.36 -7.55
C TRP A 165 -17.66 -2.99 -7.11
N ARG A 166 -17.21 -4.05 -7.80
CA ARG A 166 -15.92 -4.70 -7.55
C ARG A 166 -14.76 -3.77 -7.91
N GLY A 167 -14.76 -3.18 -9.11
CA GLY A 167 -13.73 -2.22 -9.53
C GLY A 167 -13.63 -1.02 -8.59
N ARG A 168 -14.78 -0.51 -8.09
CA ARG A 168 -14.86 0.57 -7.08
C ARG A 168 -14.13 0.19 -5.80
N MET A 169 -14.41 -0.99 -5.25
CA MET A 169 -13.75 -1.46 -4.03
C MET A 169 -12.24 -1.63 -4.22
N LEU A 170 -11.80 -2.12 -5.38
CA LEU A 170 -10.37 -2.26 -5.71
C LEU A 170 -9.68 -0.89 -5.80
N PHE A 171 -10.30 0.09 -6.47
CA PHE A 171 -9.78 1.45 -6.56
C PHE A 171 -9.71 2.14 -5.19
N ILE A 172 -10.77 2.05 -4.39
CA ILE A 172 -10.82 2.59 -3.02
C ILE A 172 -9.69 1.98 -2.19
N TRP A 173 -9.49 0.66 -2.29
CA TRP A 173 -8.42 -0.01 -1.56
C TRP A 173 -7.02 0.46 -2.00
N ILE A 174 -6.78 0.66 -3.30
CA ILE A 174 -5.51 1.22 -3.82
C ILE A 174 -5.24 2.61 -3.23
N ILE A 175 -6.27 3.46 -3.14
CA ILE A 175 -6.15 4.82 -2.58
C ILE A 175 -5.86 4.76 -1.08
N ILE A 176 -6.64 4.00 -0.31
CA ILE A 176 -6.44 3.80 1.13
C ILE A 176 -5.03 3.26 1.38
N SER A 177 -4.60 2.27 0.60
CA SER A 177 -3.26 1.69 0.70
C SER A 177 -2.16 2.70 0.39
N SER A 178 -2.36 3.58 -0.60
CA SER A 178 -1.41 4.63 -0.94
C SER A 178 -1.26 5.64 0.21
N ILE A 179 -2.37 6.08 0.80
CA ILE A 179 -2.36 6.95 1.98
C ILE A 179 -1.66 6.26 3.16
N TYR A 180 -1.95 4.98 3.38
CA TYR A 180 -1.35 4.19 4.46
C TYR A 180 0.17 4.07 4.31
N ILE A 181 0.68 3.82 3.09
CA ILE A 181 2.13 3.79 2.82
C ILE A 181 2.79 5.15 3.08
N LEU A 182 2.09 6.26 2.81
CA LEU A 182 2.60 7.59 3.14
C LEU A 182 2.63 7.84 4.65
N ALA A 183 1.63 7.35 5.38
CA ALA A 183 1.53 7.46 6.84
C ALA A 183 2.47 6.49 7.60
N MET A 184 2.99 5.45 6.94
CA MET A 184 3.81 4.39 7.55
C MET A 184 4.94 4.88 8.46
N PRO A 185 5.82 5.80 8.03
CA PRO A 185 6.92 6.26 8.89
C PRO A 185 6.42 6.93 10.16
N THR A 186 5.34 7.72 10.06
CA THR A 186 4.73 8.39 11.22
C THR A 186 4.09 7.40 12.17
N LEU A 187 3.44 6.36 11.65
CA LEU A 187 2.87 5.29 12.48
C LEU A 187 3.97 4.52 13.21
N LEU A 188 5.08 4.21 12.55
CA LEU A 188 6.23 3.51 13.15
C LEU A 188 6.98 4.38 14.16
N ASP A 189 7.02 5.69 13.95
CA ASP A 189 7.55 6.69 14.90
C ASP A 189 6.70 6.73 16.17
N LEU A 190 5.36 6.77 16.05
CA LEU A 190 4.44 6.75 17.20
C LEU A 190 4.56 5.49 18.07
N MET A 191 5.01 4.37 17.51
CA MET A 191 5.21 3.13 18.27
C MET A 191 6.40 3.21 19.22
N THR A 192 7.39 4.04 18.92
CA THR A 192 8.66 4.10 19.63
C THR A 192 8.86 5.44 20.29
N GLY A 193 9.77 5.47 21.24
CA GLY A 193 10.21 6.73 21.82
C GLY A 193 11.13 6.50 22.99
N TYR A 194 11.59 7.60 23.56
CA TYR A 194 12.41 7.58 24.77
C TYR A 194 11.78 8.40 25.89
N ILE A 195 11.96 7.92 27.12
CA ILE A 195 11.47 8.54 28.34
C ILE A 195 12.63 8.70 29.33
N THR A 196 12.56 9.69 30.22
CA THR A 196 13.49 9.81 31.35
C THR A 196 13.17 8.71 32.36
N LYS A 197 14.19 8.07 32.91
CA LYS A 197 14.00 7.21 34.09
C LYS A 197 13.39 8.03 35.22
N GLN A 198 12.48 7.43 35.95
CA GLN A 198 11.83 8.04 37.10
C GLN A 198 12.28 7.32 38.36
N SER A 199 12.77 8.08 39.33
CA SER A 199 13.04 7.58 40.67
C SER A 199 11.91 7.95 41.62
N ALA A 200 11.49 7.00 42.44
CA ALA A 200 10.60 7.29 43.55
C ALA A 200 11.40 7.87 44.72
N MET A 201 11.02 9.07 45.14
CA MET A 201 11.65 9.82 46.21
C MET A 201 10.69 10.02 47.38
N VAL A 202 11.21 9.96 48.61
CA VAL A 202 10.46 10.21 49.84
C VAL A 202 11.11 11.33 50.67
N PRO A 203 10.33 12.09 51.45
CA PRO A 203 10.86 13.14 52.30
C PRO A 203 11.71 12.54 53.43
N SER A 204 12.92 13.07 53.59
CA SER A 204 13.85 12.77 54.68
C SER A 204 13.61 13.69 55.88
N SER A 205 13.89 13.20 57.08
CA SER A 205 13.82 13.97 58.34
C SER A 205 14.66 15.25 58.34
N ASN A 206 15.65 15.33 57.46
CA ASN A 206 16.58 16.46 57.34
C ASN A 206 16.11 17.54 56.34
N GLY A 207 14.87 17.45 55.82
CA GLY A 207 14.28 18.48 54.96
C GLY A 207 14.63 18.35 53.47
N GLY A 208 14.90 17.15 52.97
CA GLY A 208 15.22 16.87 51.56
C GLY A 208 14.52 15.61 51.04
N LEU A 209 14.75 15.27 49.77
CA LEU A 209 14.24 14.04 49.15
C LEU A 209 15.34 12.97 49.09
N VAL A 210 15.02 11.74 49.48
CA VAL A 210 15.92 10.57 49.36
C VAL A 210 15.26 9.46 48.55
N PRO A 211 16.02 8.65 47.80
CA PRO A 211 15.44 7.56 47.00
C PRO A 211 14.77 6.52 47.90
N LEU A 212 13.59 6.05 47.49
CA LEU A 212 12.78 5.05 48.19
C LEU A 212 13.58 3.78 48.53
N GLN A 213 14.52 3.40 47.66
CA GLN A 213 15.38 2.22 47.82
C GLN A 213 16.42 2.34 48.94
N THR A 214 16.80 3.58 49.30
CA THR A 214 17.84 3.84 50.32
C THR A 214 17.29 3.86 51.75
N VAL A 215 15.97 3.86 51.90
CA VAL A 215 15.31 3.84 53.19
C VAL A 215 15.20 2.41 53.68
N ASN A 216 15.78 2.12 54.85
CA ASN A 216 15.71 0.80 55.47
C ASN A 216 14.40 0.70 56.27
N TYR A 217 13.40 0.02 55.72
CA TYR A 217 12.07 -0.07 56.31
C TYR A 217 12.01 -1.15 57.38
N SER A 218 11.82 -0.78 58.65
CA SER A 218 11.29 -1.70 59.67
C SER A 218 9.77 -1.63 59.71
N SER A 219 9.07 -2.76 59.84
CA SER A 219 7.60 -2.89 59.77
C SER A 219 6.83 -1.93 60.70
N SER A 220 7.46 -1.49 61.79
CA SER A 220 6.95 -0.52 62.77
C SER A 220 6.93 0.94 62.30
N GLN A 221 7.60 1.29 61.20
CA GLN A 221 7.66 2.66 60.65
C GLN A 221 6.62 2.91 59.54
N PHE A 222 5.85 1.88 59.16
CA PHE A 222 4.76 2.01 58.18
C PHE A 222 3.43 2.45 58.82
N PHE A 223 3.23 2.09 60.09
CA PHE A 223 1.97 2.29 60.80
C PHE A 223 2.21 3.14 62.04
N SER A 224 1.67 4.35 62.06
CA SER A 224 1.43 5.07 63.30
C SER A 224 0.04 4.71 63.84
N SER A 225 -0.20 4.94 65.13
CA SER A 225 -1.54 4.82 65.75
C SER A 225 -2.62 5.72 65.10
N HIS A 226 -2.24 6.60 64.15
CA HIS A 226 -3.13 7.55 63.47
C HIS A 226 -3.12 7.41 61.92
N GLY A 227 -2.51 6.35 61.36
CA GLY A 227 -2.49 6.08 59.91
C GLY A 227 -1.09 5.86 59.32
N TRP A 228 -1.03 5.82 57.98
CA TRP A 228 0.19 5.58 57.19
C TRP A 228 1.23 6.70 57.41
N ILE A 229 2.45 6.38 57.86
CA ILE A 229 3.55 7.37 57.97
C ILE A 229 4.10 7.73 56.59
N TYR A 230 4.22 6.72 55.72
CA TYR A 230 4.53 6.87 54.30
C TYR A 230 3.36 6.27 53.50
N GLY A 231 2.26 7.03 53.41
CA GLY A 231 1.14 6.66 52.54
C GLY A 231 1.47 6.89 51.06
N PRO A 232 0.59 6.48 50.13
CA PRO A 232 0.71 6.73 48.69
C PRO A 232 0.83 8.24 48.32
N SER A 233 0.59 9.14 49.26
CA SER A 233 0.76 10.59 49.16
C SER A 233 2.17 11.11 49.52
N GLY A 234 3.07 10.27 50.03
CA GLY A 234 4.44 10.65 50.43
C GLY A 234 5.53 10.34 49.42
N VAL A 235 5.20 9.63 48.32
CA VAL A 235 6.14 9.28 47.26
C VAL A 235 6.01 10.29 46.12
N THR A 236 7.13 10.89 45.72
CA THR A 236 7.21 11.80 44.58
C THR A 236 8.11 11.21 43.50
N CYS A 237 7.64 11.20 42.26
CA CYS A 237 8.40 10.70 41.12
C CYS A 237 9.19 11.84 40.52
N VAL A 238 10.52 11.68 40.47
CA VAL A 238 11.44 12.71 39.97
C VAL A 238 12.23 12.14 38.78
N PRO A 239 12.37 12.90 37.67
CA PRO A 239 13.16 12.45 36.53
C PRO A 239 14.65 12.38 36.87
N GLU A 240 15.29 11.28 36.50
CA GLU A 240 16.74 11.09 36.58
C GLU A 240 17.44 11.68 35.34
N SER A 241 18.77 11.71 35.34
CA SER A 241 19.58 12.13 34.19
C SER A 241 19.66 11.08 33.07
N GLU A 242 19.24 9.86 33.36
CA GLU A 242 19.28 8.72 32.43
C GLU A 242 17.95 8.57 31.69
N TYR A 243 18.03 8.07 30.46
CA TYR A 243 16.90 7.82 29.57
C TYR A 243 16.75 6.33 29.29
N GLN A 244 15.56 5.94 28.85
CA GLN A 244 15.23 4.61 28.34
C GLN A 244 14.52 4.76 27.00
N TRP A 245 14.86 3.92 26.04
CA TRP A 245 14.17 3.84 24.75
C TRP A 245 13.30 2.60 24.70
N GLY A 246 12.17 2.67 24.00
CA GLY A 246 11.25 1.55 23.97
C GLY A 246 10.03 1.75 23.09
N PHE A 247 9.05 0.87 23.32
CA PHE A 247 7.80 0.80 22.59
C PHE A 247 6.60 1.19 23.45
N SER A 248 5.67 1.89 22.83
CA SER A 248 4.31 2.03 23.32
C SER A 248 3.48 0.82 22.91
N LEU A 249 2.99 0.04 23.88
CA LEU A 249 2.20 -1.17 23.62
C LEU A 249 0.91 -0.83 22.84
N GLY A 250 0.22 0.26 23.22
CA GLY A 250 -1.02 0.67 22.56
C GLY A 250 -0.82 1.04 21.10
N TRP A 251 0.20 1.85 20.79
CA TRP A 251 0.56 2.15 19.40
C TRP A 251 1.05 0.92 18.65
N THR A 252 1.84 0.06 19.31
CA THR A 252 2.35 -1.17 18.71
C THR A 252 1.22 -2.09 18.27
N ILE A 253 0.22 -2.32 19.12
CA ILE A 253 -0.97 -3.12 18.78
C ILE A 253 -1.76 -2.48 17.63
N ALA A 254 -1.97 -1.15 17.67
CA ALA A 254 -2.71 -0.44 16.63
C ALA A 254 -2.01 -0.53 15.25
N VAL A 255 -0.69 -0.33 15.21
CA VAL A 255 0.09 -0.40 13.96
C VAL A 255 0.17 -1.83 13.44
N LEU A 256 0.40 -2.82 14.30
CA LEU A 256 0.38 -4.23 13.90
C LEU A 256 -1.00 -4.66 13.36
N GLY A 257 -2.08 -4.23 14.02
CA GLY A 257 -3.45 -4.51 13.56
C GLY A 257 -3.76 -3.88 12.19
N THR A 258 -3.36 -2.62 11.98
CA THR A 258 -3.55 -1.98 10.66
C THR A 258 -2.65 -2.61 9.59
N LEU A 259 -1.43 -3.03 9.93
CA LEU A 259 -0.50 -3.66 8.99
C LEU A 259 -0.99 -5.05 8.59
N MET A 260 -1.64 -5.78 9.51
CA MET A 260 -2.34 -7.03 9.21
C MET A 260 -3.44 -6.80 8.17
N VAL A 261 -4.33 -5.83 8.41
CA VAL A 261 -5.44 -5.51 7.50
C VAL A 261 -4.92 -5.10 6.13
N TRP A 262 -3.88 -4.25 6.10
CA TRP A 262 -3.24 -3.83 4.86
C TRP A 262 -2.63 -5.01 4.10
N SER A 263 -1.88 -5.87 4.80
CA SER A 263 -1.23 -7.06 4.19
C SER A 263 -2.26 -8.00 3.59
N TRP A 264 -3.38 -8.22 4.28
CA TRP A 264 -4.50 -9.03 3.79
C TRP A 264 -5.11 -8.47 2.50
N GLY A 265 -5.38 -7.17 2.44
CA GLY A 265 -5.93 -6.58 1.22
C GLY A 265 -4.92 -6.55 0.07
N MET A 266 -3.62 -6.32 0.34
CA MET A 266 -2.58 -6.42 -0.69
C MET A 266 -2.43 -7.84 -1.23
N PHE A 267 -2.48 -8.84 -0.35
CA PHE A 267 -2.46 -10.25 -0.75
C PHE A 267 -3.72 -10.63 -1.54
N GLY A 268 -4.89 -10.13 -1.12
CA GLY A 268 -6.15 -10.29 -1.83
C GLY A 268 -6.11 -9.69 -3.25
N LEU A 269 -5.62 -8.45 -3.40
CA LEU A 269 -5.42 -7.81 -4.69
C LEU A 269 -4.48 -8.63 -5.59
N TRP A 270 -3.34 -9.04 -5.04
CA TRP A 270 -2.37 -9.85 -5.76
C TRP A 270 -3.00 -11.17 -6.24
N PHE A 271 -3.67 -11.90 -5.35
CA PHE A 271 -4.29 -13.17 -5.67
C PHE A 271 -5.40 -13.02 -6.72
N ASP A 272 -6.27 -12.02 -6.53
CA ASP A 272 -7.34 -11.74 -7.45
C ASP A 272 -6.79 -11.46 -8.85
N ALA A 273 -5.79 -10.57 -8.97
CA ALA A 273 -5.15 -10.26 -10.23
C ALA A 273 -4.46 -11.47 -10.86
N GLN A 274 -3.82 -12.34 -10.07
CA GLN A 274 -3.19 -13.57 -10.58
C GLN A 274 -4.23 -14.60 -11.06
N LYS A 275 -5.38 -14.71 -10.39
CA LYS A 275 -6.41 -15.72 -10.69
C LYS A 275 -7.29 -15.32 -11.88
N ASN A 276 -7.70 -14.06 -11.98
CA ASN A 276 -8.65 -13.61 -13.01
C ASN A 276 -8.10 -12.51 -13.94
N GLY A 277 -6.88 -12.02 -13.76
CA GLY A 277 -6.26 -11.04 -14.67
C GLY A 277 -5.70 -11.68 -15.94
N LEU A 278 -6.54 -11.84 -16.97
CA LEU A 278 -6.18 -12.47 -18.24
C LEU A 278 -4.96 -11.81 -18.89
N PHE A 279 -4.91 -10.47 -18.96
CA PHE A 279 -3.77 -9.79 -19.59
C PHE A 279 -2.47 -9.97 -18.82
N TRP A 280 -2.55 -10.00 -17.49
CA TRP A 280 -1.37 -10.26 -16.67
C TRP A 280 -0.80 -11.66 -16.91
N GLN A 281 -1.69 -12.66 -17.02
CA GLN A 281 -1.32 -14.05 -17.32
C GLN A 281 -0.75 -14.21 -18.73
N MET A 282 -1.24 -13.41 -19.68
CA MET A 282 -0.75 -13.32 -21.06
C MET A 282 0.60 -12.58 -21.15
N GLY A 283 1.19 -12.15 -20.03
CA GLY A 283 2.46 -11.44 -20.02
C GLY A 283 2.36 -9.99 -20.52
N ARG A 284 1.13 -9.47 -20.71
CA ARG A 284 0.92 -8.07 -21.04
C ARG A 284 1.27 -7.23 -19.81
N ARG A 285 2.09 -6.22 -20.03
CA ARG A 285 2.45 -5.19 -19.06
C ARG A 285 2.03 -3.84 -19.65
N SER A 286 1.48 -2.94 -18.84
CA SER A 286 1.34 -1.53 -19.24
C SER A 286 2.76 -0.95 -19.29
N GLY A 287 3.15 -0.49 -20.47
CA GLY A 287 4.46 0.10 -20.71
C GLY A 287 4.29 1.25 -21.67
N LEU A 288 5.19 2.23 -21.62
CA LEU A 288 5.05 3.50 -22.36
C LEU A 288 4.65 3.29 -23.82
N TYR A 289 5.48 2.60 -24.61
CA TYR A 289 5.21 2.36 -26.03
C TYR A 289 3.95 1.54 -26.27
N ARG A 290 3.63 0.60 -25.37
CA ARG A 290 2.43 -0.22 -25.51
C ARG A 290 1.18 0.63 -25.32
N ASN A 291 1.20 1.51 -24.32
CA ASN A 291 0.11 2.43 -24.05
C ASN A 291 -0.04 3.43 -25.21
N ILE A 292 1.08 3.94 -25.78
CA ILE A 292 1.04 4.84 -26.95
C ILE A 292 0.33 4.16 -28.10
N LEU A 293 0.71 2.93 -28.41
CA LEU A 293 0.07 2.15 -29.48
C LEU A 293 -1.40 1.84 -29.17
N ASP A 294 -1.77 1.56 -27.92
CA ASP A 294 -3.17 1.33 -27.56
C ASP A 294 -4.03 2.57 -27.77
N VAL A 295 -3.55 3.75 -27.34
CA VAL A 295 -4.29 5.00 -27.51
C VAL A 295 -4.33 5.44 -28.96
N ALA A 296 -3.19 5.39 -29.65
CA ALA A 296 -3.11 5.77 -31.06
C ALA A 296 -4.05 4.92 -31.92
N ASN A 297 -4.02 3.60 -31.76
CA ASN A 297 -4.91 2.71 -32.52
C ASN A 297 -6.39 2.93 -32.16
N ALA A 298 -6.72 3.17 -30.89
CA ALA A 298 -8.10 3.43 -30.50
C ALA A 298 -8.63 4.76 -31.08
N LEU A 299 -7.79 5.80 -31.10
CA LEU A 299 -8.12 7.09 -31.70
C LEU A 299 -8.24 7.01 -33.22
N GLU A 300 -7.31 6.30 -33.88
CA GLU A 300 -7.35 6.09 -35.33
C GLU A 300 -8.60 5.28 -35.75
N ASP A 301 -8.95 4.24 -35.00
CA ASP A 301 -10.17 3.45 -35.23
C ASP A 301 -11.45 4.31 -35.09
N ALA A 302 -11.43 5.35 -34.23
CA ALA A 302 -12.61 6.16 -33.92
C ALA A 302 -12.75 7.44 -34.76
N LEU A 303 -11.63 8.12 -35.02
CA LEU A 303 -11.58 9.42 -35.70
C LEU A 303 -11.14 9.29 -37.16
N GLY A 304 -10.63 8.12 -37.57
CA GLY A 304 -10.08 7.88 -38.89
C GLY A 304 -8.62 8.31 -39.04
N PRO A 305 -8.01 8.02 -40.21
CA PRO A 305 -6.58 8.27 -40.45
C PRO A 305 -6.23 9.75 -40.61
N ASP A 306 -7.19 10.61 -40.95
CA ASP A 306 -6.97 12.01 -41.33
C ASP A 306 -7.09 12.98 -40.13
N THR A 307 -6.48 12.65 -38.99
CA THR A 307 -6.55 13.48 -37.77
C THR A 307 -5.52 14.62 -37.73
N CYS A 308 -4.53 14.62 -38.64
CA CYS A 308 -3.43 15.60 -38.66
C CYS A 308 -3.87 17.04 -38.97
N ALA A 309 -5.08 17.25 -39.50
CA ALA A 309 -5.58 18.57 -39.88
C ALA A 309 -6.31 19.32 -38.74
N TYR A 310 -6.66 18.63 -37.65
CA TYR A 310 -7.41 19.21 -36.53
C TYR A 310 -6.49 19.92 -35.54
N ASN A 311 -6.97 21.00 -34.93
CA ASN A 311 -6.28 21.65 -33.82
C ASN A 311 -6.52 20.91 -32.49
N ASP A 312 -5.75 21.25 -31.44
CA ASP A 312 -5.79 20.55 -30.14
C ASP A 312 -7.17 20.65 -29.45
N ASP A 313 -7.85 21.80 -29.54
CA ASP A 313 -9.16 22.02 -28.92
C ASP A 313 -10.27 21.23 -29.63
N GLU A 314 -10.25 21.20 -30.96
CA GLU A 314 -11.16 20.42 -31.80
C GLU A 314 -10.96 18.93 -31.57
N LEU A 315 -9.71 18.48 -31.50
CA LEU A 315 -9.37 17.09 -31.24
C LEU A 315 -9.79 16.67 -29.83
N THR A 316 -9.53 17.50 -28.82
CA THR A 316 -9.96 17.25 -27.44
C THR A 316 -11.48 17.14 -27.36
N THR A 317 -12.21 18.07 -28.00
CA THR A 317 -13.67 18.05 -28.07
C THR A 317 -14.20 16.80 -28.78
N ALA A 318 -13.50 16.31 -29.81
CA ALA A 318 -13.84 15.08 -30.50
C ALA A 318 -13.61 13.85 -29.61
N VAL A 319 -12.47 13.79 -28.91
CA VAL A 319 -12.12 12.69 -28.00
C VAL A 319 -13.09 12.60 -26.81
N GLU A 320 -13.50 13.73 -26.23
CA GLU A 320 -14.48 13.77 -25.12
C GLU A 320 -15.85 13.18 -25.51
N LYS A 321 -16.21 13.25 -26.80
CA LYS A 321 -17.46 12.71 -27.34
C LYS A 321 -17.39 11.23 -27.68
N LEU A 322 -16.20 10.63 -27.67
CA LEU A 322 -16.04 9.22 -28.01
C LEU A 322 -16.65 8.30 -26.95
N GLU A 323 -17.16 7.17 -27.41
CA GLU A 323 -17.66 6.13 -26.52
C GLU A 323 -16.54 5.56 -25.64
N PRO A 324 -16.86 5.01 -24.45
CA PRO A 324 -15.87 4.33 -23.62
C PRO A 324 -15.16 3.21 -24.37
N VAL A 325 -13.86 3.07 -24.10
CA VAL A 325 -13.04 1.99 -24.65
C VAL A 325 -12.81 0.89 -23.64
N GLY A 326 -12.65 -0.33 -24.13
CA GLY A 326 -12.13 -1.43 -23.34
C GLY A 326 -11.28 -2.35 -24.18
N PHE A 327 -10.69 -3.34 -23.53
CA PHE A 327 -9.79 -4.25 -24.21
C PHE A 327 -10.55 -5.42 -24.83
N GLU A 328 -10.27 -5.66 -26.10
CA GLU A 328 -10.76 -6.81 -26.87
C GLU A 328 -9.57 -7.65 -27.37
N ALA A 329 -9.73 -8.96 -27.41
CA ALA A 329 -8.77 -9.85 -28.06
C ALA A 329 -9.36 -10.33 -29.39
N VAL A 330 -8.81 -9.80 -30.49
CA VAL A 330 -9.22 -10.12 -31.86
C VAL A 330 -8.39 -11.31 -32.33
N ALA A 331 -9.05 -12.40 -32.71
CA ALA A 331 -8.41 -13.54 -33.37
C ALA A 331 -8.54 -13.36 -34.89
N ASN A 332 -7.42 -13.21 -35.59
CA ASN A 332 -7.37 -13.25 -37.05
C ASN A 332 -6.59 -14.47 -37.50
N GLY A 333 -7.31 -15.53 -37.90
CA GLY A 333 -6.73 -16.80 -38.30
C GLY A 333 -5.93 -17.48 -37.17
N THR A 334 -4.62 -17.69 -37.37
CA THR A 334 -3.74 -18.34 -36.38
C THR A 334 -3.12 -17.37 -35.36
N THR A 335 -3.39 -16.07 -35.50
CA THR A 335 -2.80 -15.01 -34.67
C THR A 335 -3.88 -14.21 -33.96
N GLY A 336 -3.75 -14.05 -32.64
CA GLY A 336 -4.60 -13.17 -31.84
C GLY A 336 -3.82 -11.93 -31.39
N PHE A 337 -4.45 -10.75 -31.47
CA PHE A 337 -3.92 -9.52 -30.90
C PHE A 337 -4.93 -8.90 -29.95
N ILE A 338 -4.44 -8.17 -28.95
CA ILE A 338 -5.29 -7.54 -27.94
C ILE A 338 -5.20 -6.03 -28.13
N ALA A 339 -6.31 -5.38 -28.47
CA ALA A 339 -6.38 -3.95 -28.76
C ALA A 339 -7.38 -3.26 -27.82
N LEU A 340 -7.24 -1.94 -27.69
CA LEU A 340 -8.21 -1.07 -27.03
C LEU A 340 -9.21 -0.63 -28.12
N ARG A 341 -10.52 -0.84 -27.93
CA ARG A 341 -11.57 -0.54 -28.93
C ARG A 341 -12.80 0.10 -28.29
N HIS A 342 -13.55 0.85 -29.09
CA HIS A 342 -14.89 1.35 -28.78
C HIS A 342 -15.89 0.20 -29.02
N ASP A 343 -16.69 -0.13 -28.01
CA ASP A 343 -17.57 -1.32 -27.95
C ASP A 343 -16.87 -2.70 -27.97
N PRO A 344 -16.01 -3.00 -26.97
CA PRO A 344 -15.44 -4.34 -26.84
C PRO A 344 -16.57 -5.35 -26.62
N VAL A 345 -16.70 -6.33 -27.51
CA VAL A 345 -17.45 -7.55 -27.20
C VAL A 345 -16.74 -8.18 -26.02
N GLY A 346 -17.26 -7.98 -24.80
CA GLY A 346 -16.55 -8.30 -23.57
C GLY A 346 -16.02 -9.75 -23.55
N CYS A 347 -15.15 -10.09 -22.60
CA CYS A 347 -14.54 -11.42 -22.48
C CYS A 347 -15.52 -12.62 -22.54
N SER A 348 -16.83 -12.40 -22.43
CA SER A 348 -17.89 -13.33 -22.84
C SER A 348 -17.64 -13.95 -24.23
N ALA A 349 -17.25 -13.14 -25.23
CA ALA A 349 -16.90 -13.60 -26.57
C ALA A 349 -15.60 -14.41 -26.61
N LEU A 350 -14.65 -14.17 -25.70
CA LEU A 350 -13.45 -15.02 -25.57
C LEU A 350 -13.76 -16.40 -24.97
N ARG A 351 -14.86 -16.51 -24.22
CA ARG A 351 -15.34 -17.77 -23.64
C ARG A 351 -16.26 -18.54 -24.60
N SER A 352 -16.98 -17.84 -25.48
CA SER A 352 -17.93 -18.40 -26.44
C SER A 352 -17.40 -18.59 -27.85
N SER A 353 -16.29 -17.94 -28.24
CA SER A 353 -15.76 -17.99 -29.61
C SER A 353 -15.14 -19.32 -30.01
N GLY A 354 -15.07 -20.32 -29.11
CA GLY A 354 -14.61 -21.67 -29.48
C GLY A 354 -13.24 -21.69 -30.15
N VAL A 355 -12.41 -20.65 -29.95
CA VAL A 355 -11.06 -20.58 -30.52
C VAL A 355 -10.20 -21.57 -29.76
N GLU A 356 -10.27 -22.82 -30.21
CA GLU A 356 -9.34 -23.87 -29.86
C GLU A 356 -7.97 -23.44 -30.41
N TYR A 357 -7.10 -23.00 -29.51
CA TYR A 357 -5.71 -22.67 -29.82
C TYR A 357 -5.01 -23.94 -30.29
N LYS A 358 -5.04 -24.19 -31.60
CA LYS A 358 -4.44 -25.36 -32.22
C LYS A 358 -2.93 -25.30 -32.04
N ARG A 359 -2.39 -26.26 -31.30
CA ARG A 359 -0.97 -26.58 -31.23
C ARG A 359 -0.49 -26.79 -32.68
N ARG A 360 0.46 -25.98 -33.17
CA ARG A 360 1.28 -26.42 -34.30
C ARG A 360 2.13 -27.56 -33.76
N GLU A 361 1.92 -28.76 -34.32
CA GLU A 361 2.84 -29.89 -34.22
C GLU A 361 4.20 -29.53 -34.83
#